data_AF-A0A964W214-F1
#
_entry.id   AF-A0A964W214-F1
#
_cell.length_a   1.000
_cell.length_b   1.000
_cell.length_c   1.000
_cell.angle_alpha   90.00
_cell.angle_beta   90.00
_cell.angle_gamma   90.00
#
_symmetry.space_group_name_H-M   'P 1'
#
loop_
_entity.id
_entity.type
_entity.pdbx_description
1 polymer ?
#
loop_
_entity_poly.entity_id
_entity_poly.type
_entity_poly.pdbx_seq_one_letter_code
_entity_poly.pdbx_strand_id
1 'polypeptide(L)'
;MSKTYNLFINHSLWYDDKYQRLIHLINKEDISYKNYSFPKADPTHNANNDKELYAASIVIILASVYATYIKWINKEIKIAKRFDKTIIVVEY
;
A
#
# COMPACT_ATOMS: atom_id res chain seq x y z
N MET A 1 -9.73 14.78 -18.79
CA MET A 1 -9.76 13.45 -18.13
C MET A 1 -9.08 13.60 -16.78
N SER A 2 -9.80 13.42 -15.67
CA SER A 2 -9.15 13.38 -14.36
C SER A 2 -8.26 12.14 -14.29
N LYS A 3 -6.99 12.31 -13.91
CA LYS A 3 -6.08 11.18 -13.70
C LYS A 3 -6.53 10.47 -12.42
N THR A 4 -6.91 9.20 -12.54
CA THR A 4 -7.23 8.36 -11.38
C THR A 4 -5.99 7.58 -10.97
N TYR A 5 -5.53 7.74 -9.74
CA TYR A 5 -4.37 7.04 -9.20
C TYR A 5 -4.77 5.70 -8.60
N ASN A 6 -4.18 4.59 -9.06
CA ASN A 6 -4.39 3.28 -8.45
C ASN A 6 -3.36 3.10 -7.33
N LEU A 7 -3.78 3.29 -6.09
CA LEU A 7 -2.92 3.22 -4.91
C LEU A 7 -3.02 1.84 -4.26
N PHE A 8 -1.89 1.30 -3.87
CA PHE A 8 -1.80 0.17 -2.97
C PHE A 8 -1.11 0.63 -1.68
N ILE A 9 -1.81 0.59 -0.56
CA ILE A 9 -1.27 1.00 0.73
C ILE A 9 -1.05 -0.24 1.59
N ASN A 10 0.22 -0.56 1.85
CA ASN A 10 0.56 -1.62 2.79
C ASN A 10 0.27 -1.14 4.22
N HIS A 11 -0.70 -1.79 4.88
CA HIS A 11 -0.99 -1.62 6.29
C HIS A 11 -1.28 -2.98 6.93
N SER A 12 -0.97 -3.12 8.21
CA SER A 12 -1.46 -4.24 9.01
C SER A 12 -2.61 -3.77 9.90
N LEU A 13 -3.48 -4.70 10.31
CA LEU A 13 -4.59 -4.44 11.24
C LEU A 13 -4.16 -3.76 12.55
N TRP A 14 -2.88 -3.89 12.92
CA TRP A 14 -2.30 -3.30 14.14
C TRP A 14 -1.94 -1.81 13.98
N TYR A 15 -1.90 -1.29 12.75
CA TYR A 15 -1.49 0.08 12.45
C TYR A 15 -2.61 0.88 11.77
N ASP A 16 -3.87 0.58 12.10
CA ASP A 16 -5.05 1.23 11.52
C ASP A 16 -5.00 2.76 11.67
N ASP A 17 -4.59 3.29 12.84
CA ASP A 17 -4.51 4.74 13.07
C ASP A 17 -3.66 5.51 12.05
N LYS A 18 -2.48 4.96 11.68
CA LYS A 18 -1.58 5.60 10.70
C LYS A 18 -2.15 5.51 9.29
N TYR A 19 -2.79 4.38 8.96
CA TYR A 19 -3.49 4.20 7.71
C TYR A 19 -4.68 5.18 7.58
N GLN A 20 -5.52 5.31 8.61
CA GLN A 20 -6.66 6.23 8.63
C GLN A 20 -6.21 7.69 8.48
N ARG A 21 -5.12 8.09 9.15
CA ARG A 21 -4.54 9.44 8.97
C ARG A 21 -4.07 9.69 7.54
N LEU A 22 -3.40 8.72 6.92
CA LEU A 22 -2.96 8.84 5.53
C LEU A 22 -4.16 8.96 4.57
N ILE A 23 -5.19 8.13 4.74
CA ILE A 23 -6.43 8.22 3.95
C ILE A 23 -7.11 9.57 4.15
N HIS A 24 -7.16 10.08 5.38
CA HIS A 24 -7.74 11.40 5.67
C HIS A 24 -6.98 12.52 4.95
N LEU A 25 -5.65 12.48 4.92
CA LEU A 25 -4.84 13.44 4.17
C LEU A 25 -5.09 13.35 2.67
N ILE A 26 -5.12 12.15 2.11
CA ILE A 26 -5.38 11.93 0.67
C ILE A 26 -6.79 12.41 0.30
N ASN A 27 -7.79 12.16 1.15
CA ASN A 27 -9.17 12.60 0.93
C ASN A 27 -9.37 14.12 1.03
N LYS A 28 -8.43 14.84 1.67
CA LYS A 28 -8.46 16.30 1.73
C LYS A 28 -7.98 16.93 0.43
N GLU A 29 -7.17 16.20 -0.33
CA GLU A 29 -6.69 16.64 -1.64
C GLU A 29 -7.74 16.35 -2.73
N ASP A 30 -7.83 17.21 -3.73
CA ASP A 30 -8.74 17.03 -4.88
C ASP A 30 -8.15 16.04 -5.90
N ILE A 31 -7.85 14.82 -5.43
CA ILE A 31 -7.28 13.75 -6.25
C ILE A 31 -8.26 12.58 -6.38
N SER A 32 -8.45 12.11 -7.62
CA SER A 32 -9.19 10.88 -7.87
C SER A 32 -8.26 9.68 -7.66
N TYR A 33 -8.59 8.76 -6.77
CA TYR A 33 -7.80 7.55 -6.56
C TYR A 33 -8.67 6.32 -6.31
N LYS A 34 -8.13 5.14 -6.64
CA LYS A 34 -8.69 3.84 -6.28
C LYS A 34 -7.74 3.17 -5.31
N ASN A 35 -8.26 2.81 -4.15
CA ASN A 35 -7.49 2.11 -3.14
C ASN A 35 -7.66 0.59 -3.30
N TYR A 36 -6.55 -0.08 -3.58
CA TYR A 36 -6.45 -1.55 -3.69
C TYR A 36 -5.91 -2.19 -2.39
N SER A 37 -5.78 -1.43 -1.31
CA SER A 37 -5.37 -1.97 -0.01
C SER A 37 -6.46 -2.91 0.52
N PHE A 38 -6.20 -4.20 0.52
CA PHE A 38 -7.13 -5.20 1.04
C PHE A 38 -7.05 -5.28 2.57
N PRO A 39 -8.16 -5.32 3.34
CA PRO A 39 -8.13 -5.35 4.81
C PRO A 39 -7.70 -6.70 5.42
N LYS A 40 -7.27 -7.67 4.61
CA LYS A 40 -7.09 -9.05 5.08
C LYS A 40 -5.82 -9.65 4.52
N ALA A 41 -4.77 -9.52 5.29
CA ALA A 41 -3.67 -10.46 5.28
C ALA A 41 -3.20 -10.59 6.72
N ASP A 42 -3.76 -11.58 7.42
CA ASP A 42 -3.02 -12.16 8.52
C ASP A 42 -1.61 -12.50 7.97
N PRO A 43 -0.52 -11.99 8.55
CA PRO A 43 0.85 -12.16 8.04
C PRO A 43 1.27 -13.62 7.91
N THR A 44 0.47 -14.52 8.47
CA THR A 44 0.64 -15.98 8.51
C THR A 44 0.01 -16.71 7.32
N HIS A 45 -1.03 -16.15 6.68
CA HIS A 45 -1.81 -16.86 5.66
C HIS A 45 -1.57 -16.29 4.27
N ASN A 46 -0.43 -16.66 3.67
CA ASN A 46 -0.21 -16.73 2.21
C ASN A 46 -1.00 -15.70 1.35
N ALA A 47 -1.01 -14.43 1.78
CA ALA A 47 -1.91 -13.43 1.22
C ALA A 47 -1.46 -13.13 -0.20
N ASN A 48 -2.22 -13.65 -1.16
CA ASN A 48 -1.88 -13.61 -2.56
C ASN A 48 -2.34 -12.27 -3.14
N ASN A 49 -1.77 -11.18 -2.63
CA ASN A 49 -2.09 -9.80 -3.01
C ASN A 49 -1.48 -9.39 -4.34
N ASP A 50 -0.93 -10.36 -5.09
CA ASP A 50 -0.24 -10.13 -6.34
C ASP A 50 -1.18 -9.42 -7.32
N LYS A 51 -2.47 -9.79 -7.39
CA LYS A 51 -3.48 -9.20 -8.30
C LYS A 51 -3.74 -7.72 -8.03
N GLU A 52 -3.90 -7.36 -6.77
CA GLU A 52 -4.08 -5.98 -6.30
C GLU A 52 -2.83 -5.17 -6.57
N LEU A 53 -1.66 -5.76 -6.32
CA LEU A 53 -0.38 -5.14 -6.65
C LEU A 53 -0.25 -4.93 -8.15
N TYR A 54 -0.71 -5.85 -9.01
CA TYR A 54 -0.71 -5.72 -10.47
C TYR A 54 -1.60 -4.57 -10.95
N ALA A 55 -2.77 -4.40 -10.36
CA ALA A 55 -3.72 -3.32 -10.70
C ALA A 55 -3.27 -1.94 -10.20
N ALA A 56 -2.45 -1.88 -9.14
CA ALA A 56 -1.93 -0.64 -8.60
C ALA A 56 -0.83 -0.03 -9.47
N SER A 57 -0.78 1.30 -9.56
CA SER A 57 0.28 2.04 -10.23
C SER A 57 1.30 2.59 -9.23
N ILE A 58 0.86 2.85 -7.99
CA ILE A 58 1.67 3.42 -6.92
C ILE A 58 1.54 2.53 -5.69
N VAL A 59 2.67 2.21 -5.07
CA VAL A 59 2.77 1.41 -3.85
C VAL A 59 3.23 2.33 -2.71
N ILE A 60 2.40 2.46 -1.68
CA ILE A 60 2.68 3.25 -0.47
C ILE A 60 2.97 2.28 0.68
N ILE A 61 4.13 2.44 1.30
CA ILE A 61 4.61 1.59 2.40
C ILE A 61 4.73 2.43 3.66
N LEU A 62 4.04 2.02 4.73
CA LEU A 62 4.18 2.64 6.04
C LEU A 62 5.45 2.10 6.73
N ALA A 63 6.44 2.96 6.99
CA ALA A 63 7.75 2.56 7.51
C ALA A 63 7.67 1.85 8.88
N SER A 64 6.71 2.22 9.73
CA SER A 64 6.50 1.56 11.04
C SER A 64 6.07 0.10 10.92
N VAL A 65 5.53 -0.31 9.78
CA VAL A 65 5.09 -1.67 9.48
C VAL A 65 6.26 -2.51 8.93
N TYR A 66 7.33 -1.85 8.47
CA TYR A 66 8.51 -2.48 7.86
C TYR A 66 9.23 -3.43 8.82
N ALA A 67 9.45 -3.01 10.06
CA ALA A 67 10.16 -3.83 11.06
C ALA A 67 9.40 -5.13 11.37
N THR A 68 8.07 -5.08 11.43
CA THR A 68 7.23 -6.23 11.79
C THR A 68 7.01 -7.20 10.61
N TYR A 69 6.98 -6.70 9.36
CA TYR A 69 6.58 -7.49 8.19
C TYR A 69 7.56 -7.43 7.01
N ILE A 70 8.85 -7.27 7.29
CA ILE A 70 9.92 -7.10 6.30
C ILE A 70 9.91 -8.15 5.17
N LYS A 71 9.54 -9.41 5.47
CA LYS A 71 9.44 -10.49 4.47
C LYS A 71 8.38 -10.18 3.39
N TRP A 72 7.20 -9.71 3.81
CA TRP A 72 6.08 -9.38 2.92
C TRP A 72 6.36 -8.11 2.14
N ILE A 73 6.82 -7.07 2.82
CA ILE A 73 7.13 -5.79 2.19
C ILE A 73 8.25 -5.94 1.14
N ASN A 74 9.25 -6.79 1.41
CA ASN A 74 10.28 -7.09 0.42
C ASN A 74 9.73 -7.81 -0.81
N LYS A 75 8.69 -8.65 -0.67
CA LYS A 75 8.00 -9.27 -1.82
C LYS A 75 7.30 -8.19 -2.65
N GLU A 76 6.58 -7.29 -2.01
CA GLU A 76 5.88 -6.18 -2.68
C GLU A 76 6.83 -5.22 -3.39
N ILE A 77 7.93 -4.82 -2.72
CA ILE A 77 8.98 -3.98 -3.34
C ILE A 77 9.57 -4.67 -4.56
N LYS A 78 9.84 -5.98 -4.51
CA LYS A 78 10.36 -6.73 -5.66
C LYS A 78 9.39 -6.72 -6.83
N ILE A 79 8.09 -6.91 -6.58
CA ILE A 79 7.07 -6.86 -7.62
C ILE A 79 6.95 -5.43 -8.17
N ALA A 80 6.87 -4.42 -7.30
CA ALA A 80 6.79 -3.02 -7.71
C ALA A 80 7.98 -2.62 -8.60
N LYS A 81 9.21 -2.98 -8.21
CA LYS A 81 10.41 -2.77 -9.03
C LYS A 81 10.37 -3.51 -10.35
N ARG A 82 9.85 -4.74 -10.38
CA ARG A 82 9.72 -5.53 -11.60
C ARG A 82 8.77 -4.89 -12.62
N PHE A 83 7.75 -4.17 -12.14
CA PHE A 83 6.74 -3.49 -12.97
C PHE A 83 6.95 -1.98 -13.08
N ASP A 84 8.14 -1.48 -12.69
CA ASP A 84 8.50 -0.06 -12.72
C ASP A 84 7.46 0.85 -12.03
N LYS A 85 6.91 0.36 -10.92
CA LYS A 85 5.89 1.06 -10.14
C LYS A 85 6.53 2.07 -9.19
N THR A 86 5.87 3.20 -9.03
CA THR A 86 6.32 4.21 -8.05
C THR A 86 6.13 3.68 -6.63
N ILE A 87 7.20 3.69 -5.84
CA ILE A 87 7.18 3.29 -4.43
C ILE A 87 7.36 4.54 -3.57
N ILE A 88 6.43 4.78 -2.66
CA ILE A 88 6.46 5.89 -1.70
C ILE A 88 6.54 5.28 -0.31
N VAL A 89 7.57 5.64 0.46
CA VAL A 89 7.69 5.23 1.85
C VAL A 89 7.28 6.41 2.73
N VAL A 90 6.34 6.17 3.64
CA VAL A 90 5.85 7.19 4.59
C VAL A 90 6.32 6.80 5.98
N GLU A 91 7.10 7.67 6.59
CA GLU A 91 7.52 7.59 7.98
C GLU A 91 6.73 8.62 8.79
N TYR A 92 6.24 8.19 9.95
CA TYR A 92 5.52 9.01 10.94
C TYR A 92 6.25 8.89 12.27
#